data_AF-A0A352BF62-F1
#
_entry.id   AF-A0A352BF62-F1
#
_cell.length_a   1.000
_cell.length_b   1.000
_cell.length_c   1.000
_cell.angle_alpha   90.00
_cell.angle_beta   90.00
_cell.angle_gamma   90.00
#
_symmetry.space_group_name_H-M   'P 1'
#
loop_
_entity.id
_entity.type
_entity.pdbx_description
1 polymer ?
#
loop_
_entity_poly.entity_id
_entity_poly.type
_entity_poly.pdbx_seq_one_letter_code
_entity_poly.pdbx_strand_id
1 'polypeptide(L)' 'MEAFEESAAIEVELEARLLEVDAALARIDAGTYGVCRICGEKIEGARLEANPSAPTCIAHREG' A
#
# COMPACT_ATOMS: atom_id res chain seq x y z
N MET A 1 -28.34 13.86 -8.47
CA MET A 1 -28.10 12.55 -7.85
C MET A 1 -26.70 12.04 -8.18
N GLU A 2 -26.21 12.27 -9.42
CA GLU A 2 -24.87 11.88 -9.88
C GLU A 2 -23.67 12.49 -9.10
N ALA A 3 -23.75 13.74 -8.64
CA ALA A 3 -22.63 14.40 -7.94
C ALA A 3 -22.29 13.81 -6.55
N PHE A 4 -23.26 13.17 -5.88
CA PHE A 4 -23.04 12.53 -4.57
C PHE A 4 -22.35 11.17 -4.71
N GLU A 5 -22.63 10.44 -5.79
CA GLU A 5 -22.02 9.13 -6.07
C GLU A 5 -20.54 9.27 -6.48
N GLU A 6 -20.20 10.29 -7.27
CA GLU A 6 -18.82 10.58 -7.66
C GLU A 6 -17.94 10.95 -6.44
N SER A 7 -18.50 11.75 -5.52
CA SER A 7 -17.81 12.14 -4.28
C SER A 7 -17.55 10.92 -3.37
N ALA A 8 -18.51 10.00 -3.27
CA ALA A 8 -18.37 8.80 -2.45
C ALA A 8 -17.30 7.84 -3.00
N ALA A 9 -17.19 7.69 -4.33
CA ALA A 9 -16.16 6.85 -4.93
C ALA A 9 -14.74 7.38 -4.65
N ILE A 10 -14.56 8.70 -4.66
CA ILE A 10 -13.29 9.34 -4.32
C ILE A 10 -12.95 9.14 -2.85
N GLU A 11 -13.93 9.30 -1.95
CA GLU A 11 -13.74 9.10 -0.51
C GLU A 11 -13.24 7.67 -0.21
N VAL A 12 -13.88 6.65 -0.79
CA VAL A 12 -13.47 5.25 -0.62
C VAL A 12 -12.04 4.98 -1.11
N GLU A 13 -11.64 5.56 -2.26
CA GLU A 13 -10.28 5.42 -2.76
C GLU A 13 -9.26 6.06 -1.81
N LEU A 14 -9.55 7.28 -1.32
CA LEU A 14 -8.67 7.99 -0.41
C LEU A 14 -8.51 7.27 0.92
N GLU A 15 -9.60 6.72 1.47
CA GLU A 15 -9.56 5.90 2.69
C GLU A 15 -8.72 4.64 2.50
N ALA A 16 -8.89 3.93 1.37
CA ALA A 16 -8.07 2.75 1.06
C ALA A 16 -6.58 3.09 1.00
N ARG A 17 -6.22 4.22 0.36
CA ARG A 17 -4.83 4.69 0.29
C ARG A 17 -4.29 5.09 1.66
N LEU A 18 -5.10 5.72 2.51
CA LEU A 18 -4.73 6.05 3.88
C LEU A 18 -4.38 4.78 4.66
N LEU A 19 -5.23 3.75 4.58
CA LEU A 19 -5.00 2.46 5.23
C LEU A 19 -3.71 1.79 4.77
N GLU A 20 -3.36 1.88 3.48
CA GLU A 20 -2.09 1.36 2.97
C GLU A 20 -0.88 2.06 3.58
N VAL A 21 -0.94 3.38 3.74
CA VAL A 21 0.11 4.19 4.36
C VAL A 21 0.24 3.86 5.85
N ASP A 22 -0.89 3.80 6.57
CA ASP A 22 -0.90 3.43 7.99
C ASP A 22 -0.34 2.02 8.21
N ALA A 23 -0.69 1.07 7.34
CA ALA A 23 -0.10 -0.27 7.38
C ALA A 23 1.40 -0.27 7.11
N ALA A 24 1.89 0.62 6.22
CA ALA A 24 3.31 0.76 5.97
C ALA A 24 4.06 1.35 7.17
N LEU A 25 3.49 2.35 7.82
CA LEU A 25 4.01 2.93 9.07
C LEU A 25 4.09 1.87 10.18
N ALA A 26 3.02 1.08 10.36
CA ALA A 26 3.01 -0.01 11.33
C ALA A 26 4.12 -1.06 11.05
N ARG A 27 4.43 -1.33 9.77
CA ARG A 27 5.57 -2.20 9.39
C ARG A 27 6.92 -1.59 9.75
N ILE A 28 7.07 -0.27 9.67
CA ILE A 28 8.29 0.44 10.10
C ILE A 28 8.47 0.27 11.60
N ASP A 29 7.42 0.51 12.38
CA ASP A 29 7.46 0.35 13.85
C ASP A 29 7.73 -1.10 14.26
N ALA A 30 7.20 -2.07 13.52
CA ALA A 30 7.46 -3.49 13.73
C ALA A 30 8.84 -3.96 13.22
N GLY A 31 9.60 -3.11 12.52
CA GLY A 31 10.88 -3.47 11.90
C GLY A 31 10.77 -4.44 10.72
N THR A 32 9.57 -4.63 10.16
CA THR A 32 9.27 -5.51 9.01
C THR A 32 9.04 -4.72 7.72
N TYR A 33 9.30 -3.42 7.73
CA TYR A 33 9.20 -2.58 6.53
C TYR A 33 10.15 -3.05 5.43
N GLY A 34 9.65 -3.02 4.19
CA GLY A 34 10.38 -3.51 3.03
C GLY A 34 10.45 -5.04 2.96
N VAL A 35 9.56 -5.76 3.63
CA VAL A 35 9.40 -7.22 3.51
C VAL A 35 8.06 -7.54 2.82
N CYS A 36 8.10 -8.39 1.81
CA CYS A 36 6.93 -8.81 1.06
C CYS A 36 6.00 -9.66 1.94
N ARG A 37 4.72 -9.28 2.03
CA ARG A 37 3.72 -10.04 2.79
C ARG A 37 3.42 -11.45 2.25
N ILE A 38 3.79 -11.74 1.00
CA ILE A 38 3.50 -13.03 0.35
C ILE A 38 4.67 -14.00 0.49
N CYS A 39 5.87 -13.61 0.04
CA CYS A 39 7.04 -14.49 0.08
C CYS A 39 7.94 -14.29 1.30
N GLY A 40 7.78 -13.20 2.07
CA GLY A 40 8.66 -12.88 3.19
C GLY A 40 10.05 -12.38 2.80
N GLU A 41 10.31 -12.16 1.51
CA GLU A 41 11.58 -11.64 1.00
C GLU A 41 11.60 -10.11 1.01
N LYS A 42 12.80 -9.53 0.87
CA LYS A 42 12.95 -8.07 0.80
C LYS A 42 12.32 -7.53 -0.49
N ILE A 43 11.54 -6.46 -0.36
CA ILE A 43 11.00 -5.67 -1.47
C ILE A 43 12.13 -4.88 -2.11
N GLU A 44 12.12 -4.81 -3.43
CA GLU A 44 13.12 -4.11 -4.22
C GLU A 44 13.13 -2.61 -3.88
N GLY A 45 14.32 -2.04 -3.67
CA GLY A 45 14.47 -0.62 -3.31
C GLY A 45 13.75 0.31 -4.30
N ALA A 46 13.94 0.10 -5.60
CA ALA A 46 13.27 0.85 -6.65
C ALA A 46 11.73 0.81 -6.57
N ARG A 47 11.17 -0.28 -6.02
CA ARG A 47 9.71 -0.40 -5.81
C ARG A 47 9.27 0.44 -4.61
N LEU A 48 10.01 0.42 -3.51
CA LEU A 48 9.74 1.25 -2.34
C LEU A 48 9.98 2.74 -2.62
N GLU A 49 10.92 3.08 -3.50
CA GLU A 49 11.14 4.45 -3.97
C GLU A 49 9.96 4.96 -4.81
N ALA A 50 9.41 4.12 -5.69
CA ALA A 50 8.25 4.46 -6.50
C ALA A 50 6.93 4.47 -5.69
N ASN A 51 6.79 3.52 -4.74
CA ASN A 51 5.66 3.43 -3.83
C ASN A 51 6.11 2.90 -2.46
N PRO A 52 6.31 3.79 -1.45
CA PRO A 52 6.74 3.40 -0.11
C PRO A 52 5.73 2.53 0.64
N SER A 53 4.43 2.66 0.35
CA SER A 53 3.40 1.85 1.02
C SER A 53 3.24 0.46 0.43
N ALA A 54 4.00 0.10 -0.62
CA ALA A 54 3.92 -1.18 -1.30
C ALA A 54 4.04 -2.36 -0.32
N PRO A 55 3.03 -3.24 -0.23
CA PRO A 55 3.05 -4.37 0.71
C PRO A 55 3.76 -5.61 0.13
N THR A 56 4.08 -5.61 -1.16
CA THR A 56 4.62 -6.76 -1.90
C THR A 56 5.77 -6.39 -2.83
N CYS A 57 6.63 -7.38 -3.13
CA CYS A 57 7.68 -7.26 -4.14
C CYS A 57 7.11 -7.21 -5.56
N ILE A 58 7.95 -6.91 -6.56
CA ILE A 58 7.54 -6.80 -7.96
C ILE A 58 6.89 -8.09 -8.47
N ALA A 59 7.42 -9.25 -8.09
CA ALA A 59 6.86 -10.55 -8.49
C ALA A 59 5.42 -10.78 -7.98
N HIS A 60 5.03 -10.10 -6.91
CA HIS A 60 3.75 -10.26 -6.21
C HIS A 60 2.92 -8.97 -6.24
N ARG A 61 3.14 -8.09 -7.23
CA ARG A 61 2.46 -6.79 -7.35
C ARG A 61 0.96 -6.90 -7.55
N GLU A 62 0.49 -7.99 -8.16
CA GLU A 62 -0.89 -8.19 -8.60
C GLU A 62 -1.62 -9.30 -7.83
N GLY A 63 -1.10 -9.71 -6.67
CA GLY A 63 -1.64 -10.78 -5.83
C GLY A 63 -2.47 -10.30 -4.66
#